data_AF-A0A960V7B3-F1
#
_entry.id   AF-A0A960V7B3-F1
#
_cell.length_a   1.000
_cell.length_b   1.000
_cell.length_c   1.000
_cell.angle_alpha   90.00
_cell.angle_beta   90.00
_cell.angle_gamma   90.00
#
_symmetry.space_group_name_H-M   'P 1'
#
loop_
_entity.id
_entity.type
_entity.pdbx_description
1 polymer ?
#
loop_
_entity_poly.entity_id
_entity_poly.type
_entity_poly.pdbx_seq_one_letter_code
_entity_poly.pdbx_strand_id
1 'polypeptide(L)'
;MINNSFDSKLSECLIHHSIISKPEDLNNKNQSDLIKQFQTTKGLTADGVPGPDTLWALQEEVILSKDKLKLVEVPVDKFDGIWGLEKGVFREDAATKFEALKNDVHEKGGKIGLSAGIRDIKIVAGRGQSPTSMHYPGLAFDLNIKAGFFNPDNDIYVMTKVPTPHKSDANRYRWNVFCKSELGEEMDLEAYYWENEKSGVDLTKKIIGKFIDFTALAGKHGFSPIRPHSCFRRETNRFYICCEWWHFQLNELLTPKFSQFGVEIMKIDGFTPEFLQQTNPRIWEARKSVYFKTWW
;
A
#
# COMPACT_ATOMS: atom_id res chain seq x y z
N MET A 1 -12.86 27.09 -5.62
CA MET A 1 -12.87 26.09 -4.53
C MET A 1 -11.71 25.13 -4.79
N ILE A 2 -10.64 25.19 -4.00
CA ILE A 2 -9.60 24.17 -4.05
C ILE A 2 -10.10 23.07 -3.11
N ASN A 3 -10.86 22.11 -3.63
CA ASN A 3 -11.33 20.98 -2.85
C ASN A 3 -10.25 19.90 -2.89
N ASN A 4 -9.10 20.16 -2.25
CA ASN A 4 -8.07 19.14 -2.09
C ASN A 4 -8.55 18.14 -1.02
N SER A 5 -8.26 16.85 -1.21
CA SER A 5 -8.74 15.77 -0.34
C SER A 5 -8.41 15.99 1.15
N PHE A 6 -7.29 16.68 1.43
CA PHE A 6 -6.90 17.09 2.78
C PHE A 6 -7.94 17.98 3.47
N ASP A 7 -8.38 19.07 2.82
CA ASP A 7 -9.30 20.05 3.43
C ASP A 7 -10.69 19.45 3.62
N SER A 8 -11.12 18.57 2.70
CA SER A 8 -12.36 17.80 2.85
C SER A 8 -12.31 16.89 4.09
N LYS A 9 -11.21 16.17 4.31
CA LYS A 9 -11.05 15.30 5.49
C LYS A 9 -10.87 16.08 6.78
N LEU A 10 -10.18 17.21 6.73
CA LEU A 10 -10.02 18.09 7.87
C LEU A 10 -11.36 18.71 8.29
N SER A 11 -12.14 19.25 7.35
CA SER A 11 -13.45 19.82 7.65
C SER A 11 -14.41 18.79 8.24
N GLU A 12 -14.43 17.55 7.72
CA GLU A 12 -15.20 16.45 8.31
C GLU A 12 -14.90 16.25 9.80
N CYS A 13 -13.61 16.24 10.17
CA CYS A 13 -13.20 16.11 11.57
C CYS A 13 -13.56 17.37 12.38
N LEU A 14 -13.31 18.57 11.85
CA LEU A 14 -13.63 19.81 12.55
C LEU A 14 -15.13 19.97 12.81
N ILE A 15 -15.99 19.49 11.91
CA ILE A 15 -17.44 19.42 12.11
C ILE A 15 -17.78 18.45 13.24
N HIS A 16 -17.19 17.24 13.22
CA HIS A 16 -17.40 16.26 14.29
C HIS A 16 -17.04 16.82 15.67
N HIS A 17 -15.95 17.59 15.75
CA HIS A 17 -15.50 18.25 16.98
C HIS A 17 -16.20 19.59 17.25
N SER A 18 -17.25 19.95 16.49
CA SER A 18 -18.02 21.19 16.64
C SER A 18 -17.18 22.48 16.58
N ILE A 19 -16.06 22.45 15.86
CA ILE A 19 -15.19 23.62 15.63
C ILE A 19 -15.76 24.49 14.51
N ILE A 20 -16.35 23.86 13.50
CA ILE A 20 -17.09 24.51 12.41
C ILE A 20 -18.45 23.83 12.23
N SER A 21 -19.38 24.47 11.52
CA SER A 21 -20.72 23.91 11.30
C SER A 21 -20.87 23.23 9.94
N LYS A 22 -20.12 23.68 8.92
CA LYS A 22 -20.18 23.16 7.55
C LYS A 22 -18.83 23.27 6.85
N PRO A 23 -18.59 22.50 5.77
CA PRO A 23 -17.30 22.48 5.10
C PRO A 23 -16.83 23.85 4.58
N GLU A 24 -17.76 24.71 4.17
CA GLU A 24 -17.47 26.04 3.61
C GLU A 24 -16.90 27.02 4.64
N ASP A 25 -17.03 26.70 5.94
CA ASP A 25 -16.47 27.51 7.01
C ASP A 25 -14.94 27.35 7.06
N LEU A 26 -14.36 26.30 6.48
CA LEU A 26 -12.91 26.10 6.37
C LEU A 26 -12.36 26.72 5.07
N ASN A 27 -11.34 27.58 5.19
CA ASN A 27 -10.59 28.10 4.06
C ASN A 27 -9.13 28.40 4.42
N ASN A 28 -8.31 28.68 3.41
CA ASN A 28 -6.87 28.91 3.58
C ASN A 28 -6.52 30.07 4.53
N LYS A 29 -7.45 31.01 4.78
CA LYS A 29 -7.18 32.17 5.65
C LYS A 29 -7.44 31.86 7.12
N ASN A 30 -8.34 30.94 7.44
CA ASN A 30 -8.75 30.64 8.82
C ASN A 30 -8.35 29.24 9.30
N GLN A 31 -7.84 28.38 8.40
CA GLN A 31 -7.46 27.00 8.74
C GLN A 31 -6.55 26.91 9.96
N SER A 32 -5.50 27.74 10.05
CA SER A 32 -4.58 27.73 11.20
C SER A 32 -5.30 28.06 12.51
N ASP A 33 -6.20 29.04 12.50
CA ASP A 33 -6.92 29.47 13.70
C ASP A 33 -7.97 28.43 14.14
N LEU A 34 -8.66 27.79 13.20
CA LEU A 34 -9.56 26.67 13.48
C LEU A 34 -8.81 25.47 14.08
N ILE A 35 -7.60 25.19 13.58
CA ILE A 35 -6.75 24.14 14.16
C ILE A 35 -6.27 24.52 15.55
N LYS A 36 -5.89 25.79 15.81
CA LYS A 36 -5.55 26.27 17.15
C LYS A 36 -6.71 26.11 18.11
N GLN A 37 -7.92 26.49 17.69
CA GLN A 37 -9.13 26.31 18.49
C GLN A 37 -9.32 24.85 18.87
N PHE A 38 -9.25 23.93 17.91
CA PHE A 38 -9.29 22.49 18.17
C PHE A 38 -8.19 22.05 19.16
N GLN A 39 -6.94 22.42 18.91
CA GLN A 39 -5.80 22.08 19.75
C GLN A 39 -6.02 22.56 21.20
N THR A 40 -6.50 23.79 21.40
CA THR A 40 -6.85 24.32 22.72
C THR A 40 -7.94 23.47 23.38
N THR A 41 -9.01 23.10 22.66
CA THR A 41 -10.08 22.25 23.24
C THR A 41 -9.61 20.85 23.65
N LYS A 42 -8.57 20.32 23.00
CA LYS A 42 -7.98 19.01 23.31
C LYS A 42 -6.74 19.08 24.22
N GLY A 43 -6.38 20.27 24.72
CA GLY A 43 -5.21 20.46 25.58
C GLY A 43 -3.86 20.21 24.88
N LEU A 44 -3.81 20.35 23.57
CA LEU A 44 -2.59 20.24 22.76
C LEU A 44 -1.90 21.61 22.62
N THR A 45 -0.64 21.60 22.19
CA THR A 45 0.06 22.83 21.77
C THR A 45 -0.70 23.50 20.62
N ALA A 46 -1.20 24.72 20.84
CA ALA A 46 -2.01 25.47 19.89
C ALA A 46 -1.15 26.23 18.86
N ASP A 47 -0.41 25.50 18.02
CA ASP A 47 0.45 26.06 16.97
C ASP A 47 -0.27 26.26 15.62
N GLY A 48 -1.49 25.74 15.49
CA GLY A 48 -2.29 25.81 14.26
C GLY A 48 -1.78 24.90 13.15
N VAL A 49 -0.91 23.94 13.46
CA VAL A 49 -0.35 22.97 12.54
C VAL A 49 -0.92 21.58 12.85
N PRO A 50 -1.53 20.88 11.88
CA PRO A 50 -2.06 19.54 12.09
C PRO A 50 -0.90 18.51 12.06
N GLY A 51 -0.11 18.49 13.13
CA GLY A 51 0.96 17.53 13.37
C GLY A 51 0.42 16.13 13.74
N PRO A 52 1.30 15.13 13.95
CA PRO A 52 0.89 13.76 14.26
C PRO A 52 -0.07 13.64 15.46
N ASP A 53 0.16 14.40 16.53
CA ASP A 53 -0.72 14.36 17.72
C ASP A 53 -2.08 15.03 17.47
N THR A 54 -2.09 16.17 16.78
CA THR A 54 -3.33 16.86 16.38
C THR A 54 -4.16 16.00 15.43
N LEU A 55 -3.54 15.38 14.43
CA LEU A 55 -4.22 14.48 13.50
C LEU A 55 -4.80 13.24 14.20
N TRP A 56 -4.10 12.72 15.21
CA TRP A 56 -4.60 11.57 15.97
C TRP A 56 -5.84 11.95 16.76
N ALA A 57 -5.78 13.06 17.51
CA ALA A 57 -6.92 13.57 18.27
C ALA A 57 -8.11 13.94 17.37
N LEU A 58 -7.86 14.45 16.16
CA LEU A 58 -8.92 14.75 15.18
C LEU A 58 -9.62 13.47 14.73
N GLN A 59 -8.86 12.44 14.39
CA GLN A 59 -9.37 11.27 13.68
C GLN A 59 -9.86 10.14 14.60
N GLU A 60 -9.28 9.97 15.79
CA GLU A 60 -9.58 8.83 16.67
C GLU A 60 -11.07 8.76 17.05
N GLU A 61 -11.64 9.84 17.58
CA GLU A 61 -13.06 9.89 17.95
C GLU A 61 -13.98 9.74 16.73
N VAL A 62 -13.58 10.33 15.60
CA VAL A 62 -14.31 10.22 14.33
C VAL A 62 -14.33 8.78 13.84
N ILE A 63 -13.23 8.03 13.93
CA ILE A 63 -13.20 6.66 13.43
C ILE A 63 -13.87 5.68 14.40
N LEU A 64 -13.83 5.95 15.71
CA LEU A 64 -14.51 5.14 16.71
C LEU A 64 -16.05 5.29 16.65
N SER A 65 -16.56 6.41 16.12
CA SER A 65 -17.99 6.66 15.94
C SER A 65 -18.56 6.16 14.61
N LYS A 66 -17.73 5.63 13.72
CA LYS A 66 -18.15 5.11 12.40
C LYS A 66 -18.32 3.61 12.38
N ASP A 67 -19.19 3.16 11.47
CA ASP A 67 -19.27 1.76 11.09
C ASP A 67 -17.90 1.24 10.64
N LYS A 68 -17.60 0.01 11.07
CA LYS A 68 -16.33 -0.64 10.79
C LYS A 68 -16.38 -1.43 9.50
N LEU A 69 -15.29 -1.37 8.76
CA LEU A 69 -15.06 -2.14 7.55
C LEU A 69 -14.75 -3.59 7.92
N LYS A 70 -15.30 -4.52 7.15
CA LYS A 70 -15.04 -5.95 7.35
C LYS A 70 -13.76 -6.38 6.65
N LEU A 71 -13.25 -7.53 7.09
CA LEU A 71 -12.29 -8.29 6.31
C LEU A 71 -13.04 -9.22 5.35
N VAL A 72 -12.64 -9.16 4.08
CA VAL A 72 -13.26 -9.91 3.00
C VAL A 72 -12.22 -10.82 2.37
N GLU A 73 -12.60 -12.09 2.19
CA GLU A 73 -11.78 -13.07 1.50
C GLU A 73 -12.13 -13.07 0.01
N VAL A 74 -11.12 -12.93 -0.84
CA VAL A 74 -11.27 -12.94 -2.30
C VAL A 74 -10.49 -14.14 -2.85
N PRO A 75 -11.13 -15.11 -3.53
CA PRO A 75 -10.44 -16.22 -4.17
C PRO A 75 -9.43 -15.74 -5.22
N VAL A 76 -8.29 -16.41 -5.31
CA VAL A 76 -7.20 -16.11 -6.25
C VAL A 76 -6.74 -17.36 -6.99
N ASP A 77 -5.98 -17.17 -8.08
CA ASP A 77 -5.56 -18.27 -8.93
C ASP A 77 -4.48 -19.13 -8.28
N LYS A 78 -4.56 -20.44 -8.54
CA LYS A 78 -3.48 -21.39 -8.27
C LYS A 78 -2.59 -21.55 -9.49
N PHE A 79 -1.32 -21.80 -9.23
CA PHE A 79 -0.31 -22.08 -10.23
C PHE A 79 0.21 -23.49 -10.03
N ASP A 80 0.20 -24.30 -11.08
CA ASP A 80 0.59 -25.70 -11.01
C ASP A 80 2.06 -25.81 -10.58
N GLY A 81 2.31 -26.58 -9.53
CA GLY A 81 3.65 -26.77 -8.97
C GLY A 81 4.23 -25.57 -8.21
N ILE A 82 3.47 -24.47 -8.04
CA ILE A 82 3.92 -23.28 -7.30
C ILE A 82 3.01 -23.06 -6.10
N TRP A 83 3.59 -23.10 -4.90
CA TRP A 83 2.85 -22.79 -3.67
C TRP A 83 2.36 -21.34 -3.67
N GLY A 84 1.11 -21.12 -3.27
CA GLY A 84 0.48 -19.81 -3.12
C GLY A 84 -0.79 -19.89 -2.27
N LEU A 85 -1.35 -18.72 -1.95
CA LEU A 85 -2.62 -18.63 -1.24
C LEU A 85 -3.79 -19.07 -2.13
N GLU A 86 -4.84 -19.62 -1.52
CA GLU A 86 -6.11 -19.91 -2.21
C GLU A 86 -7.01 -18.68 -2.29
N LYS A 87 -6.81 -17.73 -1.36
CA LYS A 87 -7.57 -16.50 -1.22
C LYS A 87 -6.69 -15.40 -0.62
N GLY A 88 -6.89 -14.17 -1.07
CA GLY A 88 -6.41 -12.98 -0.38
C GLY A 88 -7.43 -12.51 0.63
N VAL A 89 -6.99 -11.92 1.74
CA VAL A 89 -7.90 -11.29 2.72
C VAL A 89 -7.58 -9.80 2.74
N PHE A 90 -8.62 -8.97 2.61
CA PHE A 90 -8.51 -7.52 2.42
C PHE A 90 -9.51 -6.78 3.28
N ARG A 91 -9.26 -5.49 3.53
CA ARG A 91 -10.30 -4.56 4.00
C ARG A 91 -11.38 -4.43 2.91
N GLU A 92 -12.66 -4.34 3.26
CA GLU A 92 -13.76 -4.45 2.28
C GLU A 92 -13.67 -3.49 1.07
N ASP A 93 -13.22 -2.26 1.31
CA ASP A 93 -13.04 -1.23 0.28
C ASP A 93 -11.86 -1.57 -0.66
N ALA A 94 -10.80 -2.15 -0.11
CA ALA A 94 -9.68 -2.69 -0.88
C ALA A 94 -10.03 -4.00 -1.61
N ALA A 95 -10.88 -4.85 -1.02
CA ALA A 95 -11.37 -6.06 -1.65
C ALA A 95 -12.12 -5.75 -2.94
N THR A 96 -12.99 -4.73 -2.91
CA THR A 96 -13.73 -4.26 -4.09
C THR A 96 -12.79 -3.85 -5.23
N LYS A 97 -11.73 -3.09 -4.92
CA LYS A 97 -10.72 -2.68 -5.90
C LYS A 97 -9.90 -3.87 -6.42
N PHE A 98 -9.55 -4.81 -5.54
CA PHE A 98 -8.79 -6.00 -5.93
C PHE A 98 -9.62 -6.95 -6.81
N GLU A 99 -10.90 -7.14 -6.52
CA GLU A 99 -11.81 -7.94 -7.35
C GLU A 99 -11.97 -7.33 -8.74
N ALA A 100 -12.11 -6.02 -8.86
CA ALA A 100 -12.15 -5.33 -10.15
C ALA A 100 -10.86 -5.55 -10.95
N LEU A 101 -9.68 -5.39 -10.31
CA LEU A 101 -8.39 -5.71 -10.93
C LEU A 101 -8.31 -7.17 -11.38
N LYS A 102 -8.76 -8.11 -10.53
CA LYS A 102 -8.76 -9.54 -10.84
C LYS A 102 -9.62 -9.85 -12.06
N ASN A 103 -10.82 -9.29 -12.12
CA ASN A 103 -11.72 -9.46 -13.25
C ASN A 103 -11.08 -8.94 -14.54
N ASP A 104 -10.50 -7.73 -14.54
CA ASP A 104 -9.82 -7.19 -15.72
C ASP A 104 -8.64 -8.06 -16.18
N VAL A 105 -7.88 -8.64 -15.25
CA VAL A 105 -6.79 -9.57 -15.58
C VAL A 105 -7.34 -10.85 -16.21
N HIS A 106 -8.41 -11.41 -15.64
CA HIS A 106 -9.06 -12.62 -16.14
C HIS A 106 -9.70 -12.41 -17.52
N GLU A 107 -10.37 -11.28 -17.75
CA GLU A 107 -10.92 -10.91 -19.06
C GLU A 107 -9.83 -10.83 -20.13
N LYS A 108 -8.61 -10.45 -19.73
CA LYS A 108 -7.44 -10.44 -20.59
C LYS A 108 -6.68 -11.76 -20.60
N GLY A 109 -7.26 -12.85 -20.09
CA GLY A 109 -6.67 -14.20 -20.10
C GLY A 109 -5.49 -14.42 -19.15
N GLY A 110 -5.18 -13.44 -18.29
CA GLY A 110 -4.12 -13.55 -17.29
C GLY A 110 -4.60 -14.26 -16.03
N LYS A 111 -3.68 -14.45 -15.08
CA LYS A 111 -3.96 -15.02 -13.76
C LYS A 111 -3.30 -14.19 -12.66
N ILE A 112 -3.94 -14.11 -11.50
CA ILE A 112 -3.44 -13.49 -10.28
C ILE A 112 -3.36 -14.53 -9.17
N GLY A 113 -2.15 -15.02 -8.89
CA GLY A 113 -1.83 -15.78 -7.68
C GLY A 113 -1.13 -14.91 -6.65
N LEU A 114 -1.38 -15.15 -5.36
CA LEU A 114 -0.82 -14.36 -4.25
C LEU A 114 0.07 -15.17 -3.30
N SER A 115 1.03 -14.50 -2.67
CA SER A 115 1.77 -14.99 -1.50
C SER A 115 1.33 -14.32 -0.20
N ALA A 116 0.74 -13.11 -0.25
CA ALA A 116 0.24 -12.42 0.93
C ALA A 116 -0.92 -11.46 0.61
N GLY A 117 -1.82 -11.28 1.58
CA GLY A 117 -2.85 -10.22 1.65
C GLY A 117 -2.70 -9.46 2.97
N ILE A 118 -3.76 -9.33 3.77
CA ILE A 118 -3.64 -8.76 5.13
C ILE A 118 -2.63 -9.53 5.99
N ARG A 119 -1.89 -8.80 6.82
CA ARG A 119 -0.98 -9.39 7.81
C ARG A 119 -1.65 -9.44 9.18
N ASP A 120 -1.62 -10.61 9.81
CA ASP A 120 -2.09 -10.75 11.19
C ASP A 120 -1.29 -9.84 12.13
N ILE A 121 -2.01 -8.98 12.82
CA ILE A 121 -1.47 -8.01 13.76
C ILE A 121 -0.86 -8.64 15.01
N LYS A 122 -1.25 -9.88 15.34
CA LYS A 122 -0.67 -10.68 16.42
C LYS A 122 0.74 -11.15 16.10
N ILE A 123 1.10 -11.19 14.81
CA ILE A 123 2.48 -11.52 14.41
C ILE A 123 3.34 -10.29 14.72
N VAL A 124 4.07 -10.36 15.83
CA VAL A 124 5.01 -9.31 16.22
C VAL A 124 6.05 -9.16 15.11
N ALA A 125 6.15 -7.95 14.55
CA ALA A 125 7.09 -7.64 13.49
C ALA A 125 8.52 -8.01 13.90
N GLY A 126 9.10 -9.04 13.27
CA GLY A 126 10.48 -9.47 13.51
C GLY A 126 11.51 -8.44 13.04
N ARG A 127 12.81 -8.72 13.25
CA ARG A 127 13.90 -7.91 12.64
C ARG A 127 13.76 -8.01 11.11
N GLY A 128 13.37 -6.93 10.45
CA GLY A 128 13.22 -6.86 8.99
C GLY A 128 11.78 -6.59 8.50
N GLN A 129 10.79 -6.59 9.39
CA GLN A 129 9.42 -6.22 9.01
C GLN A 129 9.12 -4.77 9.43
N SER A 130 8.57 -3.98 8.51
CA SER A 130 8.19 -2.60 8.81
C SER A 130 6.97 -2.57 9.76
N PRO A 131 7.03 -1.84 10.89
CA PRO A 131 5.86 -1.66 11.75
C PRO A 131 4.74 -0.88 11.07
N THR A 132 5.02 -0.19 9.96
CA THR A 132 4.05 0.62 9.18
C THR A 132 3.72 -0.01 7.83
N SER A 133 3.80 -1.33 7.71
CA SER A 133 3.46 -2.04 6.47
C SER A 133 1.99 -1.86 6.08
N MET A 134 1.70 -1.64 4.79
CA MET A 134 0.35 -1.54 4.23
C MET A 134 -0.44 -2.86 4.30
N HIS A 135 0.22 -3.99 4.58
CA HIS A 135 -0.49 -5.25 4.82
C HIS A 135 -1.29 -5.24 6.13
N TYR A 136 -0.92 -4.45 7.14
CA TYR A 136 -1.68 -4.40 8.40
C TYR A 136 -3.09 -3.79 8.24
N PRO A 137 -3.27 -2.64 7.55
CA PRO A 137 -4.60 -2.11 7.26
C PRO A 137 -5.32 -2.84 6.11
N GLY A 138 -4.79 -3.98 5.61
CA GLY A 138 -5.40 -4.71 4.50
C GLY A 138 -5.38 -3.96 3.17
N LEU A 139 -4.40 -3.09 2.97
CA LEU A 139 -4.24 -2.20 1.80
C LEU A 139 -3.10 -2.63 0.86
N ALA A 140 -2.58 -3.85 1.02
CA ALA A 140 -1.53 -4.37 0.16
C ALA A 140 -1.72 -5.87 -0.11
N PHE A 141 -1.16 -6.31 -1.23
CA PHE A 141 -0.97 -7.72 -1.55
C PHE A 141 0.42 -7.95 -2.13
N ASP A 142 0.87 -9.18 -1.97
CA ASP A 142 2.04 -9.71 -2.65
C ASP A 142 1.56 -10.70 -3.70
N LEU A 143 1.87 -10.45 -4.98
CA LEU A 143 1.82 -11.47 -6.01
C LEU A 143 2.65 -12.70 -5.58
N ASN A 144 2.38 -13.85 -6.17
CA ASN A 144 3.12 -15.05 -5.85
C ASN A 144 4.62 -14.87 -6.12
N ILE A 145 5.42 -14.85 -5.06
CA ILE A 145 6.85 -14.49 -5.13
C ILE A 145 7.70 -15.52 -5.91
N LYS A 146 7.14 -16.70 -6.20
CA LYS A 146 7.81 -17.77 -6.95
C LYS A 146 7.34 -17.87 -8.39
N ALA A 147 6.36 -17.05 -8.79
CA ALA A 147 5.76 -17.08 -10.13
C ALA A 147 6.49 -16.19 -11.15
N GLY A 148 7.64 -15.62 -10.77
CA GLY A 148 8.44 -14.76 -11.61
C GLY A 148 9.89 -14.64 -11.14
N PHE A 149 10.67 -13.91 -11.92
CA PHE A 149 12.03 -13.40 -11.63
C PHE A 149 13.18 -14.37 -11.85
N PHE A 150 12.91 -15.62 -12.25
CA PHE A 150 13.95 -16.65 -12.33
C PHE A 150 14.08 -17.31 -13.71
N ASN A 151 12.98 -17.45 -14.44
CA ASN A 151 13.00 -18.00 -15.79
C ASN A 151 12.02 -17.23 -16.69
N PRO A 152 12.46 -16.14 -17.34
CA PRO A 152 11.58 -15.32 -18.18
C PRO A 152 10.79 -16.05 -19.25
N ASP A 153 11.23 -17.24 -19.72
CA ASP A 153 10.49 -18.01 -20.73
C ASP A 153 9.27 -18.74 -20.14
N ASN A 154 9.36 -19.18 -18.88
CA ASN A 154 8.33 -19.99 -18.23
C ASN A 154 7.60 -19.28 -17.09
N ASP A 155 8.18 -18.21 -16.55
CA ASP A 155 7.61 -17.41 -15.48
C ASP A 155 6.26 -16.81 -15.91
N ILE A 156 5.31 -16.79 -14.98
CA ILE A 156 3.97 -16.21 -15.20
C ILE A 156 4.08 -14.68 -15.21
N TYR A 157 4.92 -14.14 -14.34
CA TYR A 157 5.21 -12.71 -14.28
C TYR A 157 6.63 -12.41 -14.77
N VAL A 158 6.75 -11.38 -15.58
CA VAL A 158 8.00 -10.87 -16.13
C VAL A 158 8.21 -9.44 -15.67
N MET A 159 9.43 -9.10 -15.29
CA MET A 159 9.75 -7.79 -14.72
C MET A 159 10.65 -7.01 -15.67
N THR A 160 10.31 -5.75 -15.90
CA THR A 160 11.23 -4.76 -16.49
C THR A 160 11.51 -3.65 -15.50
N LYS A 161 12.59 -2.88 -15.71
CA LYS A 161 12.92 -1.74 -14.85
C LYS A 161 12.38 -0.44 -15.44
N VAL A 162 11.68 0.34 -14.61
CA VAL A 162 11.25 1.70 -14.92
C VAL A 162 12.10 2.67 -14.09
N PRO A 163 13.00 3.45 -14.72
CA PRO A 163 13.77 4.47 -14.02
C PRO A 163 12.86 5.47 -13.31
N THR A 164 13.15 5.74 -12.04
CA THR A 164 12.47 6.76 -11.22
C THR A 164 13.50 7.63 -10.50
N PRO A 165 14.39 8.31 -11.25
CA PRO A 165 15.53 9.00 -10.68
C PRO A 165 15.11 10.03 -9.63
N HIS A 166 15.90 10.15 -8.58
CA HIS A 166 15.75 11.15 -7.54
C HIS A 166 17.05 11.94 -7.39
N LYS A 167 16.96 13.19 -6.89
CA LYS A 167 18.14 14.05 -6.70
C LYS A 167 19.27 13.37 -5.90
N SER A 168 18.93 12.46 -5.00
CA SER A 168 19.87 11.73 -4.13
C SER A 168 20.13 10.27 -4.55
N ASP A 169 19.48 9.78 -5.61
CA ASP A 169 19.60 8.39 -6.09
C ASP A 169 19.22 8.35 -7.58
N ALA A 170 20.21 8.52 -8.45
CA ALA A 170 20.02 8.52 -9.91
C ALA A 170 19.68 7.13 -10.45
N ASN A 171 20.09 6.07 -9.74
CA ASN A 171 19.86 4.67 -10.12
C ASN A 171 18.55 4.12 -9.54
N ARG A 172 17.70 4.99 -9.01
CA ARG A 172 16.41 4.62 -8.44
C ARG A 172 15.48 4.12 -9.54
N TYR A 173 14.84 2.97 -9.33
CA TYR A 173 13.85 2.40 -10.25
C TYR A 173 12.67 1.76 -9.49
N ARG A 174 11.61 1.45 -10.23
CA ARG A 174 10.54 0.53 -9.86
C ARG A 174 10.49 -0.61 -10.86
N TRP A 175 9.85 -1.71 -10.48
CA TRP A 175 9.50 -2.76 -11.42
C TRP A 175 8.25 -2.37 -12.20
N ASN A 176 8.24 -2.63 -13.50
CA ASN A 176 7.01 -2.88 -14.23
C ASN A 176 6.82 -4.40 -14.28
N VAL A 177 5.66 -4.87 -13.89
CA VAL A 177 5.31 -6.29 -13.88
C VAL A 177 4.38 -6.55 -15.05
N PHE A 178 4.71 -7.55 -15.84
CA PHE A 178 3.93 -8.04 -16.95
C PHE A 178 3.44 -9.45 -16.63
N CYS A 179 2.15 -9.71 -16.83
CA CYS A 179 1.57 -11.04 -16.69
C CYS A 179 1.48 -11.68 -18.09
N LYS A 180 2.02 -12.88 -18.27
CA LYS A 180 1.85 -13.63 -19.52
C LYS A 180 0.39 -14.00 -19.72
N SER A 181 -0.09 -13.83 -20.95
CA SER A 181 -1.46 -14.20 -21.31
C SER A 181 -1.60 -14.40 -22.82
N GLU A 182 -2.30 -15.44 -23.24
CA GLU A 182 -2.63 -15.72 -24.64
C GLU A 182 -3.54 -14.64 -25.29
N LEU A 183 -4.29 -13.90 -24.46
CA LEU A 183 -5.15 -12.79 -24.88
C LEU A 183 -4.51 -11.41 -24.59
N GLY A 184 -3.25 -11.41 -24.12
CA GLY A 184 -2.47 -10.21 -23.93
C GLY A 184 -2.06 -9.55 -25.24
N GLU A 185 -1.43 -8.38 -25.13
CA GLU A 185 -0.87 -7.65 -26.26
C GLU A 185 0.53 -8.20 -26.59
N GLU A 186 0.89 -8.26 -27.87
CA GLU A 186 2.23 -8.65 -28.29
C GLU A 186 3.24 -7.57 -27.87
N MET A 187 4.27 -7.96 -27.12
CA MET A 187 5.31 -7.06 -26.62
C MET A 187 6.69 -7.69 -26.77
N ASP A 188 7.68 -6.83 -27.03
CA ASP A 188 9.12 -7.15 -26.93
C ASP A 188 9.64 -6.53 -25.62
N LEU A 189 10.00 -7.40 -24.67
CA LEU A 189 10.39 -7.02 -23.31
C LEU A 189 11.86 -7.37 -23.05
N GLU A 190 12.60 -6.44 -22.45
CA GLU A 190 13.87 -6.74 -21.78
C GLU A 190 13.59 -7.20 -20.35
N ALA A 191 13.44 -8.51 -20.18
CA ALA A 191 13.14 -9.14 -18.90
C ALA A 191 14.37 -9.14 -17.98
N TYR A 192 14.20 -8.72 -16.74
CA TYR A 192 15.18 -8.84 -15.68
C TYR A 192 14.90 -10.08 -14.83
N TYR A 193 15.95 -10.86 -14.55
CA TYR A 193 15.84 -12.08 -13.76
C TYR A 193 17.15 -12.39 -13.04
N TRP A 194 17.07 -13.33 -12.10
CA TRP A 194 18.20 -13.95 -11.41
C TRP A 194 18.25 -15.45 -11.75
N GLU A 195 19.43 -16.06 -11.84
CA GLU A 195 19.51 -17.52 -12.05
C GLU A 195 18.83 -18.34 -10.94
N ASN A 196 18.84 -17.80 -9.71
CA ASN A 196 18.17 -18.37 -8.54
C ASN A 196 18.10 -17.31 -7.41
N GLU A 197 17.38 -17.61 -6.34
CA GLU A 197 17.12 -16.66 -5.23
C GLU A 197 18.38 -16.16 -4.50
N LYS A 198 19.50 -16.88 -4.65
CA LYS A 198 20.77 -16.60 -3.96
C LYS A 198 21.81 -15.99 -4.88
N SER A 199 21.55 -15.87 -6.19
CA SER A 199 22.58 -15.42 -7.13
C SER A 199 23.01 -13.97 -6.86
N GLY A 200 22.06 -13.08 -6.59
CA GLY A 200 22.35 -11.66 -6.42
C GLY A 200 22.79 -10.95 -7.71
N VAL A 201 22.69 -11.59 -8.87
CA VAL A 201 23.18 -11.06 -10.15
C VAL A 201 22.00 -10.74 -11.05
N ASP A 202 21.89 -9.47 -11.47
CA ASP A 202 20.89 -9.06 -12.45
C ASP A 202 21.32 -9.54 -13.83
N LEU A 203 20.52 -10.43 -14.42
CA LEU A 203 20.62 -10.84 -15.80
C LEU A 203 19.46 -10.22 -16.60
N THR A 204 19.67 -10.07 -17.90
CA THR A 204 18.62 -9.65 -18.83
C THR A 204 18.40 -10.66 -19.93
N LYS A 205 17.17 -10.76 -20.42
CA LYS A 205 16.80 -11.56 -21.57
C LYS A 205 15.73 -10.85 -22.38
N LYS A 206 15.92 -10.74 -23.69
CA LYS A 206 14.85 -10.32 -24.59
C LYS A 206 13.84 -11.44 -24.75
N ILE A 207 12.57 -11.13 -24.52
CA ILE A 207 11.46 -12.05 -24.73
C ILE A 207 10.39 -11.36 -25.56
N ILE A 208 9.83 -12.10 -26.51
CA ILE A 208 8.69 -11.66 -27.33
C ILE A 208 7.55 -12.60 -27.04
N GLY A 209 6.37 -12.04 -26.80
CA GLY A 209 5.19 -12.83 -26.45
C GLY A 209 4.01 -11.93 -26.17
N LYS A 210 2.93 -12.53 -25.69
CA LYS A 210 1.72 -11.81 -25.32
C LYS A 210 1.65 -11.58 -23.81
N PHE A 211 1.44 -10.32 -23.44
CA PHE A 211 1.48 -9.88 -22.06
C PHE A 211 0.36 -8.91 -21.74
N ILE A 212 0.01 -8.85 -20.45
CA ILE A 212 -0.75 -7.77 -19.84
C ILE A 212 0.27 -6.93 -19.08
N ASP A 213 0.28 -5.61 -19.29
CA ASP A 213 0.96 -4.70 -18.36
C ASP A 213 0.17 -4.67 -17.05
N PHE A 214 0.53 -5.58 -16.14
CA PHE A 214 -0.14 -5.77 -14.87
C PHE A 214 0.02 -4.53 -13.99
N THR A 215 1.20 -3.91 -13.98
CA THR A 215 1.44 -2.70 -13.20
C THR A 215 0.55 -1.54 -13.65
N ALA A 216 0.43 -1.30 -14.96
CA ALA A 216 -0.46 -0.27 -15.48
C ALA A 216 -1.93 -0.58 -15.15
N LEU A 217 -2.34 -1.85 -15.27
CA LEU A 217 -3.70 -2.28 -14.97
C LEU A 217 -4.03 -2.13 -13.47
N ALA A 218 -3.13 -2.57 -12.58
CA ALA A 218 -3.23 -2.37 -11.14
C ALA A 218 -3.34 -0.87 -10.78
N GLY A 219 -2.59 -0.01 -11.49
CA GLY A 219 -2.67 1.44 -11.37
C GLY A 219 -4.06 2.03 -11.63
N LYS A 220 -4.81 1.48 -12.60
CA LYS A 220 -6.20 1.92 -12.87
C LYS A 220 -7.15 1.64 -11.71
N HIS A 221 -6.82 0.66 -10.88
CA HIS A 221 -7.57 0.27 -9.69
C HIS A 221 -6.99 0.87 -8.39
N GLY A 222 -6.04 1.81 -8.51
CA GLY A 222 -5.47 2.53 -7.37
C GLY A 222 -4.27 1.86 -6.70
N PHE A 223 -3.87 0.67 -7.18
CA PHE A 223 -2.71 -0.05 -6.66
C PHE A 223 -1.41 0.46 -7.28
N SER A 224 -0.40 0.66 -6.45
CA SER A 224 0.93 1.07 -6.90
C SER A 224 1.98 0.06 -6.43
N PRO A 225 2.96 -0.32 -7.27
CA PRO A 225 4.07 -1.14 -6.83
C PRO A 225 4.96 -0.34 -5.88
N ILE A 226 5.68 -1.01 -4.98
CA ILE A 226 6.75 -0.35 -4.20
C ILE A 226 8.09 -0.44 -4.94
N ARG A 227 9.12 0.16 -4.34
CA ARG A 227 10.49 0.03 -4.85
C ARG A 227 11.17 -1.14 -4.17
N PRO A 228 12.15 -1.77 -4.84
CA PRO A 228 13.07 -2.66 -4.16
C PRO A 228 13.67 -1.99 -2.93
N HIS A 229 13.79 -2.73 -1.84
CA HIS A 229 14.48 -2.27 -0.66
C HIS A 229 15.97 -2.07 -0.93
N SER A 230 16.63 -1.26 -0.09
CA SER A 230 18.07 -0.99 -0.23
C SER A 230 18.91 -2.27 -0.22
N CYS A 231 18.51 -3.29 0.55
CA CYS A 231 19.16 -4.61 0.57
C CYS A 231 19.11 -5.36 -0.77
N PHE A 232 18.21 -5.02 -1.69
CA PHE A 232 18.24 -5.54 -3.06
C PHE A 232 19.15 -4.71 -3.97
N ARG A 233 19.41 -3.45 -3.66
CA ARG A 233 20.18 -2.52 -4.50
C ARG A 233 21.65 -2.36 -4.08
N ARG A 234 22.09 -3.09 -3.06
CA ARG A 234 23.50 -3.12 -2.62
C ARG A 234 24.38 -3.76 -3.69
N GLU A 235 25.65 -3.41 -3.71
CA GLU A 235 26.63 -4.00 -4.64
C GLU A 235 26.91 -5.48 -4.34
N THR A 236 26.83 -5.89 -3.08
CA THR A 236 27.08 -7.27 -2.62
C THR A 236 26.02 -7.70 -1.60
N ASN A 237 25.91 -9.03 -1.39
CA ASN A 237 24.98 -9.64 -0.43
C ASN A 237 23.52 -9.19 -0.62
N ARG A 238 23.07 -9.21 -1.88
CA ARG A 238 21.71 -8.84 -2.26
C ARG A 238 20.75 -9.95 -1.86
N PHE A 239 19.58 -9.59 -1.36
CA PHE A 239 18.55 -10.55 -0.94
C PHE A 239 17.36 -10.51 -1.88
N TYR A 240 16.96 -11.65 -2.45
CA TYR A 240 15.81 -11.73 -3.36
C TYR A 240 14.54 -11.17 -2.71
N ILE A 241 14.27 -11.50 -1.44
CA ILE A 241 13.10 -11.02 -0.70
C ILE A 241 13.02 -9.48 -0.62
N CYS A 242 14.12 -8.77 -0.84
CA CYS A 242 14.13 -7.31 -0.86
C CYS A 242 13.77 -6.72 -2.24
N CYS A 243 13.53 -7.54 -3.27
CA CYS A 243 13.30 -7.05 -4.63
C CYS A 243 11.91 -6.43 -4.80
N GLU A 244 10.90 -6.92 -4.07
CA GLU A 244 9.57 -6.33 -3.95
C GLU A 244 8.84 -6.08 -5.29
N TRP A 245 9.13 -6.87 -6.34
CA TRP A 245 8.36 -6.75 -7.60
C TRP A 245 6.90 -7.17 -7.42
N TRP A 246 6.63 -8.03 -6.43
CA TRP A 246 5.31 -8.59 -6.14
C TRP A 246 4.42 -7.67 -5.31
N HIS A 247 4.98 -6.69 -4.59
CA HIS A 247 4.26 -5.93 -3.58
C HIS A 247 3.54 -4.74 -4.22
N PHE A 248 2.21 -4.74 -4.12
CA PHE A 248 1.33 -3.66 -4.56
C PHE A 248 0.52 -3.14 -3.37
N GLN A 249 0.35 -1.82 -3.30
CA GLN A 249 -0.40 -1.16 -2.23
C GLN A 249 -1.39 -0.13 -2.76
N LEU A 250 -2.57 -0.06 -2.13
CA LEU A 250 -3.71 0.76 -2.53
C LEU A 250 -3.59 2.16 -1.92
N ASN A 251 -2.85 3.03 -2.59
CA ASN A 251 -2.59 4.40 -2.13
C ASN A 251 -3.82 5.32 -2.31
N GLU A 252 -4.72 5.00 -3.25
CA GLU A 252 -5.89 5.84 -3.59
C GLU A 252 -6.83 6.07 -2.39
N LEU A 253 -6.89 5.12 -1.46
CA LEU A 253 -7.74 5.22 -0.26
C LEU A 253 -7.13 6.07 0.86
N LEU A 254 -5.91 6.57 0.67
CA LEU A 254 -5.17 7.36 1.65
C LEU A 254 -5.13 8.81 1.25
N THR A 255 -5.26 9.69 2.24
CA THR A 255 -5.16 11.14 2.04
C THR A 255 -3.75 11.61 2.43
N PRO A 256 -2.92 12.08 1.48
CA PRO A 256 -1.59 12.61 1.77
C PRO A 256 -1.58 13.62 2.90
N LYS A 257 -0.62 13.48 3.82
CA LYS A 257 -0.44 14.35 5.01
C LYS A 257 -1.58 14.32 6.04
N PHE A 258 -2.61 13.50 5.85
CA PHE A 258 -3.76 13.38 6.75
C PHE A 258 -3.92 11.97 7.33
N SER A 259 -4.02 10.96 6.45
CA SER A 259 -4.21 9.56 6.87
C SER A 259 -3.09 9.12 7.80
N GLN A 260 -3.47 8.51 8.92
CA GLN A 260 -2.55 7.95 9.90
C GLN A 260 -2.63 6.43 9.93
N PHE A 261 -1.47 5.79 10.06
CA PHE A 261 -1.34 4.34 10.01
C PHE A 261 -2.29 3.60 10.97
N GLY A 262 -2.36 4.02 12.24
CA GLY A 262 -3.24 3.42 13.22
C GLY A 262 -4.73 3.68 12.95
N VAL A 263 -5.07 4.87 12.45
CA VAL A 263 -6.46 5.20 12.07
C VAL A 263 -6.93 4.30 10.94
N GLU A 264 -6.07 4.01 9.97
CA GLU A 264 -6.39 3.12 8.85
C GLU A 264 -6.59 1.67 9.29
N ILE A 265 -5.89 1.21 10.34
CA ILE A 265 -6.13 -0.10 10.96
C ILE A 265 -7.46 -0.09 11.73
N MET A 266 -7.73 0.94 12.53
CA MET A 266 -8.96 1.06 13.34
C MET A 266 -10.24 1.26 12.52
N LYS A 267 -10.14 1.41 11.19
CA LYS A 267 -11.27 1.30 10.28
C LYS A 267 -11.82 -0.12 10.21
N ILE A 268 -11.02 -1.14 10.53
CA ILE A 268 -11.38 -2.54 10.41
C ILE A 268 -12.08 -3.01 11.70
N ASP A 269 -13.12 -3.83 11.53
CA ASP A 269 -13.86 -4.41 12.64
C ASP A 269 -12.95 -5.24 13.56
N GLY A 270 -13.17 -5.11 14.86
CA GLY A 270 -12.35 -5.76 15.90
C GLY A 270 -11.02 -5.07 16.23
N PHE A 271 -10.60 -4.02 15.51
CA PHE A 271 -9.36 -3.28 15.83
C PHE A 271 -9.64 -1.98 16.58
N THR A 272 -9.43 -2.01 17.91
CA THR A 272 -9.56 -0.84 18.82
C THR A 272 -8.19 -0.35 19.30
N PRO A 273 -8.08 0.88 19.83
CA PRO A 273 -6.85 1.38 20.44
C PRO A 273 -6.26 0.40 21.48
N GLU A 274 -7.10 -0.12 22.37
CA GLU A 274 -6.71 -1.04 23.44
C GLU A 274 -6.19 -2.36 22.85
N PHE A 275 -6.87 -2.90 21.84
CA PHE A 275 -6.45 -4.11 21.16
C PHE A 275 -5.08 -3.93 20.49
N LEU A 276 -4.86 -2.80 19.79
CA LEU A 276 -3.59 -2.50 19.14
C LEU A 276 -2.46 -2.36 20.16
N GLN A 277 -2.70 -1.62 21.24
CA GLN A 277 -1.73 -1.38 22.30
C GLN A 277 -1.30 -2.67 23.00
N GLN A 278 -2.24 -3.57 23.27
CA GLN A 278 -1.97 -4.84 23.95
C GLN A 278 -1.33 -5.89 23.02
N THR A 279 -1.75 -5.92 21.75
CA THR A 279 -1.36 -6.99 20.83
C THR A 279 -0.01 -6.72 20.16
N ASN A 280 0.26 -5.47 19.78
CA ASN A 280 1.46 -5.13 19.03
C ASN A 280 1.99 -3.73 19.38
N PRO A 281 2.82 -3.61 20.43
CA PRO A 281 3.34 -2.32 20.90
C PRO A 281 4.09 -1.52 19.83
N ARG A 282 4.76 -2.18 18.87
CA ARG A 282 5.46 -1.50 17.78
C ARG A 282 4.52 -0.82 16.79
N ILE A 283 3.40 -1.48 16.47
CA ILE A 283 2.34 -0.88 15.65
C ILE A 283 1.70 0.28 16.41
N TRP A 284 1.47 0.09 17.72
CA TRP A 284 0.93 1.15 18.57
C TRP A 284 1.86 2.38 18.63
N GLU A 285 3.16 2.19 18.79
CA GLU A 285 4.16 3.28 18.73
C GLU A 285 4.11 4.01 17.39
N ALA A 286 3.96 3.26 16.29
CA ALA A 286 3.92 3.81 14.93
C ALA A 286 2.53 4.33 14.50
N ARG A 287 1.49 4.22 15.34
CA ARG A 287 0.09 4.50 14.97
C ARG A 287 -0.14 5.92 14.42
N LYS A 288 0.65 6.89 14.91
CA LYS A 288 0.54 8.30 14.54
C LYS A 288 1.32 8.65 13.28
N SER A 289 2.00 7.69 12.66
CA SER A 289 2.74 7.92 11.42
C SER A 289 1.81 8.39 10.32
N VAL A 290 2.17 9.49 9.67
CA VAL A 290 1.33 10.24 8.73
C VAL A 290 1.78 9.94 7.30
N TYR A 291 0.83 9.57 6.44
CA TYR A 291 1.08 9.21 5.04
C TYR A 291 1.81 10.35 4.29
N PHE A 292 2.89 10.03 3.57
CA PHE A 292 3.80 11.00 2.91
C PHE A 292 4.56 11.96 3.84
N LYS A 293 4.65 11.67 5.14
CA LYS A 293 5.55 12.38 6.07
C LYS A 293 6.44 11.42 6.86
N THR A 294 5.81 10.56 7.65
CA THR A 294 6.48 9.59 8.55
C THR A 294 6.00 8.16 8.31
N TRP A 295 4.92 8.00 7.56
CA TRP A 295 4.49 6.74 6.97
C TRP A 295 4.69 6.81 5.46
N TRP A 296 5.59 5.96 4.98
CA TRP A 296 5.90 5.67 3.57
C TRP A 296 6.10 6.89 2.67
#